data_AF-A0A7S1JJU7-F1
#
_entry.id   AF-A0A7S1JJU7-F1
#
_cell.length_a   1.000
_cell.length_b   1.000
_cell.length_c   1.000
_cell.angle_alpha   90.00
_cell.angle_beta   90.00
_cell.angle_gamma   90.00
#
_symmetry.space_group_name_H-M   'P 1'
#
loop_
_entity.id
_entity.type
_entity.pdbx_description
1 polymer ?
#
loop_
_entity_poly.entity_id
_entity_poly.type
_entity_poly.pdbx_seq_one_letter_code
_entity_poly.pdbx_strand_id
1 'polypeptide(L)'
;ESAVSSYIDPDLPAANHLEAINGIVLAVGGGSKSLLDLVLVLQEGLTSSIAQERRRSALLIGEVLTKCPRLRVNWKHLDTVVSFFSERLEDWYSVEGALVTFRAILRSYRGVLIDDDRDKGQEVVKNIAQAVFSKVHGPSFAQSIRKILIEVLTLLLTEYEEEMRSFEFKLGNEVCSQIED
;
A
#
# COMPACT_ATOMS: atom_id res chain seq x y z
N GLU A 1 -20.77 -3.03 -17.08
CA GLU A 1 -19.35 -2.79 -16.80
C GLU A 1 -19.15 -2.79 -15.29
N SER A 2 -18.09 -3.41 -14.77
CA SER A 2 -17.88 -3.44 -13.31
C SER A 2 -17.26 -2.11 -12.85
N ALA A 3 -17.61 -1.63 -11.66
CA ALA A 3 -17.01 -0.40 -11.11
C ALA A 3 -15.47 -0.50 -11.06
N VAL A 4 -14.91 -1.69 -10.86
CA VAL A 4 -13.46 -1.92 -10.89
C VAL A 4 -12.89 -1.69 -12.29
N SER A 5 -13.53 -2.24 -13.33
CA SER A 5 -13.12 -2.03 -14.72
C SER A 5 -13.10 -0.54 -15.08
N SER A 6 -14.16 0.19 -14.72
CA SER A 6 -14.24 1.62 -14.98
C SER A 6 -13.26 2.44 -14.13
N TYR A 7 -12.80 1.96 -12.98
CA TYR A 7 -11.74 2.62 -12.23
C TYR A 7 -10.37 2.44 -12.87
N ILE A 8 -10.08 1.24 -13.41
CA ILE A 8 -8.76 0.89 -13.96
C ILE A 8 -8.56 1.48 -15.35
N ASP A 9 -9.63 1.65 -16.12
CA ASP A 9 -9.58 2.19 -17.48
C ASP A 9 -8.94 3.59 -17.52
N PRO A 10 -7.76 3.76 -18.14
CA PRO A 10 -7.06 5.03 -18.19
C PRO A 10 -7.72 6.07 -19.11
N ASP A 11 -8.56 5.63 -20.05
CA ASP A 11 -9.18 6.50 -21.05
C ASP A 11 -10.45 7.18 -20.52
N LEU A 12 -11.00 6.68 -19.40
CA LEU A 12 -12.15 7.31 -18.76
C LEU A 12 -11.79 8.63 -18.07
N PRO A 13 -12.72 9.60 -18.01
CA PRO A 13 -12.53 10.84 -17.26
C PRO A 13 -12.42 10.64 -15.75
N ALA A 14 -11.77 11.59 -15.07
CA ALA A 14 -11.61 11.57 -13.61
C ALA A 14 -12.93 11.48 -12.83
N ALA A 15 -14.03 12.02 -13.38
CA ALA A 15 -15.35 11.92 -12.76
C ALA A 15 -15.85 10.47 -12.70
N ASN A 16 -15.61 9.69 -13.76
CA ASN A 16 -15.97 8.27 -13.81
C ASN A 16 -15.13 7.45 -12.82
N HIS A 17 -13.84 7.76 -12.71
CA HIS A 17 -12.98 7.14 -11.71
C HIS A 17 -13.43 7.43 -10.28
N LEU A 18 -13.86 8.67 -10.02
CA LEU A 18 -14.37 9.09 -8.71
C LEU A 18 -15.69 8.37 -8.37
N GLU A 19 -16.61 8.27 -9.32
CA GLU A 19 -17.85 7.51 -9.16
C GLU A 19 -17.55 6.02 -8.89
N ALA A 20 -16.65 5.44 -9.67
CA ALA A 20 -16.24 4.06 -9.56
C ALA A 20 -15.64 3.73 -8.17
N ILE A 21 -14.68 4.53 -7.68
CA ILE A 21 -14.10 4.31 -6.34
C ILE A 21 -15.14 4.46 -5.23
N ASN A 22 -16.08 5.40 -5.36
CA ASN A 22 -17.14 5.57 -4.37
C ASN A 22 -18.05 4.33 -4.33
N GLY A 23 -18.42 3.78 -5.49
CA GLY A 23 -19.17 2.52 -5.58
C GLY A 23 -18.43 1.34 -4.95
N ILE A 24 -17.12 1.21 -5.22
CA ILE A 24 -16.28 0.15 -4.68
C ILE A 24 -16.16 0.28 -3.15
N VAL A 25 -15.90 1.48 -2.64
CA VAL A 25 -15.80 1.76 -1.20
C VAL A 25 -17.12 1.47 -0.49
N LEU A 26 -18.26 1.83 -1.07
CA LEU A 26 -19.57 1.49 -0.52
C LEU A 26 -19.78 -0.04 -0.49
N ALA A 27 -19.40 -0.74 -1.56
CA ALA A 27 -19.56 -2.19 -1.64
C ALA A 27 -18.68 -2.93 -0.62
N VAL A 28 -17.40 -2.54 -0.52
CA VAL A 28 -16.41 -3.17 0.37
C VAL A 28 -16.62 -2.74 1.81
N GLY A 29 -16.77 -1.45 2.08
CA GLY A 29 -17.03 -0.90 3.41
C GLY A 29 -18.38 -1.31 3.98
N GLY A 30 -19.38 -1.54 3.13
CA GLY A 30 -20.68 -2.10 3.49
C GLY A 30 -20.71 -3.62 3.67
N GLY A 31 -19.59 -4.31 3.40
CA GLY A 31 -19.46 -5.76 3.58
C GLY A 31 -20.11 -6.63 2.50
N SER A 32 -20.61 -6.03 1.41
CA SER A 32 -21.14 -6.78 0.26
C SER A 32 -20.05 -7.42 -0.61
N LYS A 33 -18.81 -6.93 -0.48
CA LYS A 33 -17.58 -7.47 -1.08
C LYS A 33 -16.47 -7.47 -0.05
N SER A 34 -15.60 -8.47 -0.09
CA SER A 34 -14.40 -8.55 0.74
C SER A 34 -13.19 -7.90 0.04
N LEU A 35 -12.11 -7.67 0.80
CA LEU A 35 -10.82 -7.29 0.22
C LEU A 35 -10.29 -8.36 -0.75
N LEU A 36 -10.53 -9.63 -0.44
CA LEU A 36 -10.13 -10.75 -1.30
C LEU A 36 -10.88 -10.72 -2.63
N ASP A 37 -12.19 -10.46 -2.61
CA ASP A 37 -12.98 -10.32 -3.85
C ASP A 37 -12.42 -9.20 -4.73
N LEU A 38 -12.01 -8.08 -4.12
CA LEU A 38 -11.39 -6.97 -4.83
C LEU A 38 -10.05 -7.38 -5.46
N VAL A 39 -9.18 -8.04 -4.70
CA VAL A 39 -7.86 -8.50 -5.19
C VAL A 39 -8.02 -9.50 -6.35
N LEU A 40 -8.98 -10.41 -6.28
CA LEU A 40 -9.26 -11.36 -7.35
C LEU A 40 -9.68 -10.67 -8.65
N VAL A 41 -10.53 -9.64 -8.57
CA VAL A 41 -10.94 -8.86 -9.75
C VAL A 41 -9.77 -8.02 -10.29
N LEU A 42 -8.88 -7.55 -9.41
CA LEU A 42 -7.73 -6.73 -9.78
C LEU A 42 -6.57 -7.52 -10.41
N GLN A 43 -6.60 -8.85 -10.37
CA GLN A 43 -5.47 -9.68 -10.79
C GLN A 43 -4.98 -9.32 -12.20
N GLU A 44 -5.89 -9.22 -13.17
CA GLU A 44 -5.53 -8.87 -14.56
C GLU A 44 -4.91 -7.47 -14.66
N GLY A 45 -5.51 -6.49 -13.98
CA GLY A 45 -5.03 -5.11 -13.98
C GLY A 45 -3.67 -4.96 -13.29
N LEU A 46 -3.43 -5.67 -12.18
CA LEU A 46 -2.15 -5.69 -11.47
C LEU A 46 -1.01 -6.30 -12.30
N THR A 47 -1.34 -7.20 -13.24
CA THR A 47 -0.37 -7.84 -14.13
C THR A 47 -0.43 -7.33 -15.57
N SER A 48 -1.19 -6.28 -15.84
CA SER A 48 -1.40 -5.77 -17.20
C SER A 48 -0.09 -5.34 -17.86
N SER A 49 0.03 -5.50 -19.17
CA SER A 49 1.10 -4.89 -19.95
C SER A 49 1.01 -3.36 -19.99
N ILE A 50 -0.20 -2.81 -19.77
CA ILE A 50 -0.46 -1.37 -19.79
C ILE A 50 -0.10 -0.78 -18.42
N ALA A 51 0.89 0.11 -18.42
CA ALA A 51 1.47 0.67 -17.21
C ALA A 51 0.45 1.46 -16.35
N GLN A 52 -0.46 2.18 -17.02
CA GLN A 52 -1.49 2.98 -16.37
C GLN A 52 -2.54 2.10 -15.68
N GLU A 53 -2.89 0.95 -16.26
CA GLU A 53 -3.79 -0.02 -15.64
C GLU A 53 -3.16 -0.64 -14.39
N ARG A 54 -1.86 -1.01 -14.46
CA ARG A 54 -1.13 -1.48 -13.27
C ARG A 54 -1.11 -0.45 -12.17
N ARG A 55 -0.78 0.81 -12.50
CA ARG A 55 -0.79 1.93 -11.55
C ARG A 55 -2.14 2.09 -10.87
N ARG A 56 -3.23 2.13 -11.65
CA ARG A 56 -4.59 2.29 -11.11
C ARG A 56 -4.99 1.09 -10.25
N SER A 57 -4.68 -0.12 -10.69
CA SER A 57 -4.97 -1.33 -9.92
C SER A 57 -4.26 -1.34 -8.58
N ALA A 58 -2.99 -0.94 -8.55
CA ALA A 58 -2.20 -0.79 -7.32
C ALA A 58 -2.78 0.30 -6.39
N LEU A 59 -3.14 1.47 -6.95
CA LEU A 59 -3.75 2.57 -6.20
C LEU A 59 -5.09 2.19 -5.57
N LEU A 60 -5.92 1.44 -6.28
CA LEU A 60 -7.26 1.07 -5.82
C LEU A 60 -7.24 0.35 -4.47
N ILE A 61 -6.28 -0.57 -4.27
CA ILE A 61 -6.14 -1.30 -3.00
C ILE A 61 -5.85 -0.33 -1.86
N GLY A 62 -4.88 0.56 -2.06
CA GLY A 62 -4.50 1.56 -1.05
C GLY A 62 -5.63 2.56 -0.75
N GLU A 63 -6.37 3.00 -1.76
CA GLU A 63 -7.52 3.89 -1.59
C GLU A 63 -8.66 3.22 -0.81
N VAL A 64 -8.97 1.96 -1.11
CA VAL A 64 -10.01 1.21 -0.39
C VAL A 64 -9.63 1.02 1.07
N LEU A 65 -8.38 0.61 1.36
CA LEU A 65 -7.91 0.48 2.73
C LEU A 65 -7.93 1.80 3.50
N THR A 66 -7.59 2.91 2.82
CA THR A 66 -7.63 4.27 3.40
C THR A 66 -9.06 4.72 3.70
N LYS A 67 -9.99 4.48 2.77
CA LYS A 67 -11.39 4.92 2.88
C LYS A 67 -12.25 3.99 3.74
N CYS A 68 -11.79 2.76 3.99
CA CYS A 68 -12.49 1.76 4.79
C CYS A 68 -11.68 1.34 6.03
N PRO A 69 -11.33 2.23 6.97
CA PRO A 69 -10.47 1.89 8.11
C PRO A 69 -11.09 0.87 9.09
N ARG A 70 -12.40 0.59 8.97
CA ARG A 70 -13.12 -0.43 9.75
C ARG A 70 -13.33 -1.74 8.99
N LEU A 71 -12.68 -1.89 7.83
CA LEU A 71 -12.76 -3.13 7.06
C LEU A 71 -12.23 -4.29 7.90
N ARG A 72 -12.98 -5.39 7.94
CA ARG A 72 -12.59 -6.58 8.70
C ARG A 72 -11.47 -7.29 7.97
N VAL A 73 -10.24 -6.99 8.36
CA VAL A 73 -9.03 -7.66 7.92
C VAL A 73 -8.30 -8.21 9.16
N ASN A 74 -7.52 -9.26 8.96
CA ASN A 74 -6.61 -9.82 9.97
C ASN A 74 -5.18 -9.72 9.47
N TRP A 75 -4.21 -10.08 10.32
CA TRP A 75 -2.79 -9.96 9.98
C TRP A 75 -2.42 -10.74 8.71
N LYS A 76 -3.04 -11.89 8.41
CA LYS A 76 -2.76 -12.68 7.19
C LYS A 76 -3.12 -11.94 5.91
N HIS A 77 -4.24 -11.21 5.93
CA HIS A 77 -4.63 -10.38 4.79
C HIS A 77 -3.61 -9.27 4.58
N LEU A 78 -3.19 -8.60 5.67
CA LEU A 78 -2.21 -7.52 5.61
C LEU A 78 -0.85 -8.02 5.14
N ASP A 79 -0.38 -9.16 5.68
CA ASP A 79 0.87 -9.80 5.28
C ASP A 79 0.88 -10.14 3.79
N THR A 80 -0.18 -10.77 3.29
CA THR A 80 -0.31 -11.10 1.85
C THR A 80 -0.22 -9.85 0.98
N VAL A 81 -0.93 -8.78 1.34
CA VAL A 81 -0.92 -7.50 0.62
C VAL A 81 0.47 -6.86 0.69
N VAL A 82 1.13 -6.91 1.85
CA VAL A 82 2.48 -6.36 2.06
C VAL A 82 3.52 -7.13 1.26
N SER A 83 3.49 -8.47 1.26
CA SER A 83 4.41 -9.29 0.45
C SER A 83 4.26 -8.96 -1.03
N PHE A 84 3.01 -8.91 -1.53
CA PHE A 84 2.74 -8.56 -2.92
C PHE A 84 3.31 -7.18 -3.28
N PHE A 85 2.98 -6.13 -2.51
CA PHE A 85 3.42 -4.77 -2.84
C PHE A 85 4.91 -4.54 -2.60
N SER A 86 5.54 -5.26 -1.67
CA SER A 86 6.99 -5.24 -1.47
C SER A 86 7.76 -5.70 -2.71
N GLU A 87 7.21 -6.62 -3.50
CA GLU A 87 7.76 -7.02 -4.79
C GLU A 87 7.46 -6.03 -5.91
N ARG A 88 6.51 -5.11 -5.71
CA ARG A 88 6.10 -4.11 -6.72
C ARG A 88 6.73 -2.74 -6.53
N LEU A 89 7.48 -2.50 -5.45
CA LEU A 89 8.18 -1.23 -5.21
C LEU A 89 9.19 -0.86 -6.30
N GLU A 90 9.76 -1.88 -6.97
CA GLU A 90 10.69 -1.71 -8.09
C GLU A 90 9.98 -1.36 -9.41
N ASP A 91 8.65 -1.58 -9.49
CA ASP A 91 7.84 -1.13 -10.63
C ASP A 91 7.43 0.34 -10.42
N TRP A 92 8.06 1.24 -11.18
CA TRP A 92 7.82 2.68 -11.18
C TRP A 92 6.35 3.08 -11.28
N TYR A 93 5.51 2.26 -11.91
CA TYR A 93 4.08 2.54 -12.07
C TYR A 93 3.25 2.09 -10.87
N SER A 94 3.73 1.09 -10.12
CA SER A 94 3.00 0.48 -9.00
C SER A 94 3.46 1.04 -7.64
N VAL A 95 4.63 1.67 -7.57
CA VAL A 95 5.23 2.20 -6.33
C VAL A 95 4.30 3.16 -5.58
N GLU A 96 3.57 4.02 -6.28
CA GLU A 96 2.63 4.96 -5.65
C GLU A 96 1.51 4.20 -4.92
N GLY A 97 0.91 3.21 -5.59
CA GLY A 97 -0.13 2.36 -4.99
C GLY A 97 0.39 1.52 -3.83
N ALA A 98 1.62 1.00 -3.93
CA ALA A 98 2.29 0.28 -2.85
C ALA A 98 2.47 1.17 -1.61
N LEU A 99 3.00 2.39 -1.78
CA LEU A 99 3.22 3.33 -0.67
C LEU A 99 1.90 3.82 -0.05
N VAL A 100 0.87 4.09 -0.86
CA VAL A 100 -0.48 4.42 -0.34
C VAL A 100 -1.04 3.25 0.47
N THR A 101 -0.84 2.02 0.00
CA THR A 101 -1.26 0.81 0.71
C THR A 101 -0.55 0.66 2.05
N PHE A 102 0.79 0.75 2.08
CA PHE A 102 1.56 0.66 3.32
C PHE A 102 1.16 1.74 4.32
N ARG A 103 0.99 2.98 3.86
CA ARG A 103 0.50 4.08 4.69
C ARG A 103 -0.87 3.79 5.28
N ALA A 104 -1.80 3.26 4.48
CA ALA A 104 -3.14 2.92 4.95
C ALA A 104 -3.09 1.85 6.04
N ILE A 105 -2.27 0.81 5.84
CA ILE A 105 -2.03 -0.30 6.78
C ILE A 105 -1.49 0.24 8.12
N LEU A 106 -0.35 0.94 8.08
CA LEU A 106 0.30 1.51 9.26
C LEU A 106 -0.60 2.50 10.02
N ARG A 107 -1.39 3.30 9.30
CA ARG A 107 -2.20 4.35 9.94
C ARG A 107 -3.52 3.83 10.52
N SER A 108 -4.18 2.91 9.81
CA SER A 108 -5.59 2.58 10.08
C SER A 108 -5.78 1.21 10.72
N TYR A 109 -4.80 0.32 10.61
CA TYR A 109 -4.90 -1.07 11.06
C TYR A 109 -3.92 -1.40 12.18
N ARG A 110 -3.51 -0.39 12.96
CA ARG A 110 -2.63 -0.57 14.13
C ARG A 110 -3.14 -1.66 15.08
N GLY A 111 -4.44 -1.71 15.36
CA GLY A 111 -5.00 -2.75 16.24
C GLY A 111 -4.80 -4.17 15.71
N VAL A 112 -4.80 -4.36 14.38
CA VAL A 112 -4.49 -5.66 13.78
C VAL A 112 -2.99 -5.97 13.86
N LEU A 113 -2.15 -4.94 13.77
CA LEU A 113 -0.69 -5.07 13.78
C LEU A 113 -0.10 -5.26 15.19
N ILE A 114 -0.76 -4.74 16.22
CA ILE A 114 -0.21 -4.72 17.58
C ILE A 114 -1.07 -5.52 18.57
N ASP A 115 -2.41 -5.51 18.43
CA ASP A 115 -3.32 -6.01 19.47
C ASP A 115 -3.85 -7.44 19.21
N ASP A 116 -3.94 -7.89 17.95
CA ASP A 116 -4.53 -9.20 17.59
C ASP A 116 -3.53 -10.37 17.78
N ASP A 117 -2.46 -10.39 16.98
CA ASP A 117 -1.35 -11.35 17.08
C ASP A 117 -0.05 -10.56 16.93
N ARG A 118 0.45 -10.05 18.06
CA ARG A 118 1.54 -9.07 18.11
C ARG A 118 2.77 -9.55 17.34
N ASP A 119 3.21 -10.78 17.55
CA ASP A 119 4.41 -11.31 16.89
C ASP A 119 4.24 -11.31 15.37
N LYS A 120 3.07 -11.70 14.86
CA LYS A 120 2.78 -11.70 13.41
C LYS A 120 2.61 -10.30 12.85
N GLY A 121 1.90 -9.42 13.56
CA GLY A 121 1.69 -8.05 13.12
C GLY A 121 2.99 -7.22 13.11
N GLN A 122 3.90 -7.50 14.05
CA GLN A 122 5.25 -6.92 14.05
C GLN A 122 6.05 -7.33 12.82
N GLU A 123 5.98 -8.59 12.40
CA GLU A 123 6.64 -9.03 11.16
C GLU A 123 6.08 -8.32 9.92
N VAL A 124 4.77 -8.04 9.86
CA VAL A 124 4.18 -7.25 8.78
C VAL A 124 4.79 -5.83 8.74
N VAL A 125 4.92 -5.18 9.89
CA VAL A 125 5.53 -3.84 9.98
C VAL A 125 7.00 -3.87 9.57
N LYS A 126 7.77 -4.86 10.03
CA LYS A 126 9.17 -5.04 9.64
C LYS A 126 9.32 -5.30 8.14
N ASN A 127 8.42 -6.08 7.54
CA ASN A 127 8.42 -6.34 6.10
C ASN A 127 8.18 -5.04 5.31
N ILE A 128 7.25 -4.19 5.74
CA ILE A 128 7.04 -2.85 5.14
C ILE A 128 8.33 -2.03 5.25
N ALA A 129 8.90 -1.94 6.45
CA ALA A 129 10.13 -1.18 6.69
C ALA A 129 11.28 -1.66 5.79
N GLN A 130 11.58 -2.95 5.83
CA GLN A 130 12.64 -3.56 5.03
C GLN A 130 12.45 -3.30 3.54
N ALA A 131 11.24 -3.47 3.02
CA ALA A 131 10.96 -3.27 1.60
C ALA A 131 11.12 -1.80 1.19
N VAL A 132 10.63 -0.86 2.01
CA VAL A 132 10.79 0.57 1.74
C VAL A 132 12.27 0.96 1.74
N PHE A 133 13.04 0.54 2.73
CA PHE A 133 14.46 0.90 2.83
C PHE A 133 15.30 0.30 1.70
N SER A 134 15.12 -0.97 1.36
CA SER A 134 16.01 -1.63 0.39
C SER A 134 15.61 -1.46 -1.08
N LYS A 135 14.40 -0.97 -1.38
CA LYS A 135 13.89 -0.94 -2.76
C LYS A 135 13.44 0.42 -3.26
N VAL A 136 13.19 1.37 -2.36
CA VAL A 136 12.68 2.69 -2.74
C VAL A 136 13.82 3.68 -2.69
N HIS A 137 14.35 4.06 -3.84
CA HIS A 137 15.29 5.17 -3.95
C HIS A 137 14.51 6.49 -4.04
N GLY A 138 14.27 7.11 -2.88
CA GLY A 138 13.40 8.28 -2.69
C GLY A 138 13.66 9.45 -3.65
N PRO A 139 14.92 9.89 -3.87
CA PRO A 139 15.23 11.05 -4.70
C PRO A 139 14.74 10.98 -6.14
N SER A 140 14.67 9.77 -6.72
CA SER A 140 14.26 9.59 -8.12
C SER A 140 12.75 9.71 -8.37
N PHE A 141 11.93 9.83 -7.32
CA PHE A 141 10.48 9.94 -7.48
C PHE A 141 9.97 11.39 -7.52
N ALA A 142 8.80 11.57 -8.17
CA ALA A 142 8.07 12.84 -8.15
C ALA A 142 7.74 13.29 -6.71
N GLN A 143 7.57 14.60 -6.52
CA GLN A 143 7.31 15.19 -5.19
C GLN A 143 6.08 14.58 -4.48
N SER A 144 5.02 14.26 -5.23
CA SER A 144 3.82 13.63 -4.69
C SER A 144 4.12 12.26 -4.05
N ILE A 145 4.93 11.44 -4.72
CA ILE A 145 5.32 10.10 -4.25
C ILE A 145 6.29 10.24 -3.06
N ARG A 146 7.28 11.15 -3.15
CA ARG A 146 8.21 11.43 -2.05
C ARG A 146 7.49 11.85 -0.77
N LYS A 147 6.42 12.64 -0.88
CA LYS A 147 5.59 13.01 0.26
C LYS A 147 4.97 11.77 0.92
N ILE A 148 4.41 10.84 0.14
CA ILE A 148 3.81 9.61 0.69
C ILE A 148 4.88 8.73 1.33
N LEU A 149 6.05 8.60 0.69
CA LEU A 149 7.20 7.90 1.26
C LEU A 149 7.60 8.47 2.64
N ILE A 150 7.74 9.80 2.75
CA ILE A 150 8.06 10.46 4.03
C ILE A 150 6.97 10.20 5.08
N GLU A 151 5.69 10.20 4.69
CA GLU A 151 4.60 9.86 5.60
C GLU A 151 4.68 8.40 6.10
N VAL A 152 5.04 7.44 5.23
CA VAL A 152 5.29 6.04 5.61
C VAL A 152 6.46 5.94 6.58
N LEU A 153 7.59 6.57 6.26
CA LEU A 153 8.79 6.59 7.12
C LEU A 153 8.50 7.23 8.48
N THR A 154 7.74 8.33 8.50
CA THR A 154 7.35 9.00 9.73
C THR A 154 6.51 8.08 10.61
N LEU A 155 5.51 7.39 10.03
CA LEU A 155 4.70 6.43 10.78
C LEU A 155 5.56 5.30 11.38
N LEU A 156 6.46 4.71 10.58
CA LEU A 156 7.38 3.68 11.06
C LEU A 156 8.22 4.17 12.26
N LEU A 157 8.78 5.37 12.16
CA LEU A 157 9.69 5.90 13.19
C LEU A 157 8.98 6.41 14.45
N THR A 158 7.73 6.86 14.33
CA THR A 158 7.00 7.50 15.44
C THR A 158 5.99 6.59 16.12
N GLU A 159 5.32 5.72 15.35
CA GLU A 159 4.26 4.86 15.86
C GLU A 159 4.74 3.40 16.06
N TYR A 160 5.81 2.99 15.38
CA TYR A 160 6.34 1.62 15.38
C TYR A 160 7.81 1.55 15.81
N GLU A 161 8.16 2.35 16.82
CA GLU A 161 9.55 2.47 17.29
C GLU A 161 10.13 1.13 17.75
N GLU A 162 9.33 0.29 18.43
CA GLU A 162 9.79 -1.02 18.92
C GLU A 162 10.20 -1.95 17.77
N GLU A 163 9.41 -1.97 16.69
CA GLU A 163 9.71 -2.74 15.49
C GLU A 163 10.93 -2.18 14.77
N MET A 164 11.04 -0.84 14.72
CA MET A 164 12.16 -0.16 14.09
C MET A 164 13.50 -0.33 14.84
N ARG A 165 13.48 -0.53 16.16
CA ARG A 165 14.70 -0.82 16.94
C ARG A 165 15.42 -2.08 16.45
N SER A 166 14.70 -3.04 15.85
CA SER A 166 15.31 -4.27 15.30
C SER A 166 16.20 -4.03 14.07
N PHE A 167 16.09 -2.86 13.42
CA PHE A 167 16.90 -2.51 12.24
C PHE A 167 18.23 -1.84 12.59
N GLU A 168 18.43 -1.42 13.85
CA GLU A 168 19.67 -0.81 14.39
C GLU A 168 20.42 0.09 13.37
N PHE A 169 21.72 -0.15 13.14
CA PHE A 169 22.57 0.64 12.24
C PHE A 169 22.25 0.47 10.75
N LYS A 170 21.52 -0.58 10.35
CA LYS A 170 21.20 -0.84 8.93
C LYS A 170 20.33 0.28 8.36
N LEU A 171 19.43 0.82 9.18
CA LEU A 171 18.59 1.95 8.81
C LEU A 171 19.42 3.20 8.48
N GLY A 172 20.39 3.54 9.34
CA GLY A 172 21.24 4.72 9.14
C GLY A 172 22.09 4.61 7.88
N ASN A 173 22.68 3.43 7.64
CA ASN A 173 23.50 3.20 6.46
C ASN A 173 22.71 3.30 5.16
N GLU A 174 21.49 2.76 5.11
CA GLU A 174 20.63 2.80 3.91
C GLU A 174 20.10 4.22 3.63
N VAL A 175 19.84 5.02 4.67
CA VAL A 175 19.47 6.42 4.47
C VAL A 175 20.66 7.22 3.94
N CYS A 176 21.87 6.99 4.47
CA CYS A 176 23.08 7.67 4.01
C CYS A 176 23.43 7.32 2.56
N SER A 177 23.32 6.05 2.16
CA SER A 177 23.59 5.64 0.77
C SER A 177 22.68 6.35 -0.23
N GLN A 178 21.42 6.60 0.11
CA GLN A 178 20.50 7.35 -0.76
C GLN A 178 20.81 8.85 -0.89
N ILE A 179 21.65 9.43 -0.03
CA ILE A 179 22.06 10.83 -0.09
C ILE A 179 23.37 10.99 -0.87
N GLU A 180 24.19 9.93 -0.89
CA GLU A 180 25.50 9.92 -1.55
C GLU A 180 25.41 9.64 -3.07
N ASP A 181 24.32 9.02 -3.53
CA ASP A 181 23.95 8.84 -4.95
C ASP A 181 23.20 10.05 -5.55
#